data_AF-A0A383DB41-F1
#
_entry.id   AF-A0A383DB41-F1
#
_cell.length_a   1.000
_cell.length_b   1.000
_cell.length_c   1.000
_cell.angle_alpha   90.00
_cell.angle_beta   90.00
_cell.angle_gamma   90.00
#
_symmetry.space_group_name_H-M   'P 1'
#
loop_
_entity.id
_entity.type
_entity.pdbx_description
1 polymer ?
#
loop_
_entity_poly.entity_id
_entity_poly.type
_entity_poly.pdbx_seq_one_letter_code
_entity_poly.pdbx_strand_id
1 'polypeptide(L)' 'MATNQYFNLHGTNTPEQRLIENLNIEAIKTFGIDVYYCPRTLNDEDTLMGDDNTASYNSAHTIEMYIKS' A
#
# COMPACT_ATOMS: atom_id res chain seq x y z
N MET A 1 9.51 11.42 -32.01
CA MET A 1 9.47 10.09 -32.67
C MET A 1 8.29 9.33 -32.11
N ALA A 2 7.40 8.79 -32.95
CA ALA A 2 6.30 7.98 -32.46
C ALA A 2 6.85 6.62 -31.99
N THR A 3 6.81 6.37 -30.68
CA THR A 3 7.18 5.06 -30.12
C THR A 3 5.99 4.11 -30.27
N ASN A 4 6.25 2.85 -30.62
CA ASN A 4 5.21 1.84 -30.68
C ASN A 4 4.64 1.62 -29.27
N GLN A 5 3.33 1.70 -29.10
CA GLN A 5 2.67 1.57 -27.80
C GLN A 5 2.99 0.26 -27.07
N TYR A 6 3.28 -0.82 -27.82
CA TYR A 6 3.68 -2.12 -27.27
C TYR A 6 5.16 -2.22 -26.91
N PHE A 7 6.00 -1.29 -27.40
CA PHE A 7 7.45 -1.23 -27.11
C PHE A 7 7.83 0.08 -26.42
N ASN A 8 6.90 0.66 -25.66
CA ASN A 8 7.19 1.83 -24.85
C ASN A 8 7.85 1.42 -23.52
N LEU A 9 9.16 1.11 -23.58
CA LEU A 9 9.99 0.77 -22.42
C LEU A 9 10.34 1.98 -21.53
N HIS A 10 9.85 3.16 -21.88
CA HIS A 10 10.14 4.40 -21.17
C HIS A 10 8.83 4.97 -20.60
N GLY A 11 8.58 4.74 -19.31
CA GLY A 11 7.42 5.28 -18.60
C GLY A 11 7.05 4.53 -17.33
N THR A 12 6.04 5.05 -16.62
CA THR A 12 5.30 4.38 -15.55
C THR A 12 4.27 3.41 -16.16
N ASN A 13 4.11 2.21 -15.60
CA ASN A 13 3.20 1.13 -16.05
C ASN A 13 3.64 0.30 -17.27
N THR A 14 4.93 -0.04 -17.37
CA THR A 14 5.40 -0.99 -18.39
C THR A 14 4.79 -2.39 -18.19
N PRO A 15 4.72 -3.24 -19.24
CA PRO A 15 4.17 -4.59 -19.12
C PRO A 15 4.84 -5.44 -18.03
N GLU A 16 6.15 -5.26 -17.84
CA GLU A 16 6.94 -5.94 -16.81
C GLU A 16 6.57 -5.47 -15.40
N GLN A 17 6.38 -4.17 -15.18
CA GLN A 17 5.92 -3.64 -13.89
C GLN A 17 4.55 -4.21 -13.51
N ARG A 18 3.63 -4.29 -14.49
CA ARG A 18 2.31 -4.91 -14.29
C ARG A 18 2.41 -6.40 -13.99
N LEU A 19 3.31 -7.13 -14.64
CA LEU A 19 3.51 -8.55 -14.36
C LEU A 19 3.99 -8.75 -12.92
N ILE A 20 4.98 -7.97 -12.48
CA ILE A 20 5.51 -8.02 -11.11
C ILE A 20 4.41 -7.65 -10.08
N GLU A 21 3.63 -6.62 -10.35
CA GLU A 21 2.49 -6.22 -9.52
C GLU A 21 1.46 -7.36 -9.38
N ASN A 22 1.05 -7.96 -10.51
CA ASN A 22 0.09 -9.07 -10.49
C ASN A 22 0.62 -10.29 -9.71
N LEU A 23 1.90 -10.65 -9.90
CA LEU A 23 2.51 -11.76 -9.15
C LEU A 23 2.51 -11.49 -7.63
N ASN A 24 2.79 -10.25 -7.22
CA ASN A 24 2.74 -9.87 -5.81
C ASN A 24 1.30 -9.91 -5.25
N ILE A 25 0.31 -9.43 -6.00
CA ILE A 25 -1.10 -9.49 -5.60
C ILE A 25 -1.54 -10.95 -5.41
N GLU A 26 -1.20 -11.84 -6.35
CA GLU A 26 -1.56 -13.26 -6.25
C GLU A 26 -0.82 -13.98 -5.10
N ALA A 27 0.43 -13.59 -4.81
CA ALA A 27 1.14 -14.10 -3.64
C ALA A 27 0.45 -13.69 -2.32
N ILE A 28 -0.03 -12.43 -2.21
CA ILE A 28 -0.77 -11.95 -1.05
C ILE A 28 -2.09 -12.70 -0.91
N LYS A 29 -2.84 -12.93 -1.98
CA LYS A 29 -4.10 -13.70 -1.93
C LYS A 29 -3.90 -15.17 -1.53
N THR A 30 -2.76 -15.76 -1.90
CA THR A 30 -2.50 -17.18 -1.64
C THR A 30 -2.07 -17.43 -0.19
N PHE A 31 -1.29 -16.52 0.38
CA PHE A 31 -0.63 -16.72 1.67
C PHE A 31 -0.95 -15.65 2.72
N GLY A 32 -1.75 -14.66 2.37
CA GLY A 32 -2.17 -13.57 3.24
C GLY A 32 -3.23 -14.02 4.25
N ILE A 33 -3.42 -13.17 5.25
CA ILE A 33 -4.48 -13.30 6.23
C ILE A 33 -5.28 -12.00 6.30
N ASP A 34 -6.57 -12.11 6.62
CA ASP A 34 -7.43 -10.95 6.84
C ASP A 34 -7.09 -10.26 8.17
N VAL A 35 -6.79 -8.97 8.12
CA VAL A 35 -6.47 -8.14 9.28
C VAL A 35 -7.30 -6.86 9.28
N TYR A 36 -7.52 -6.29 10.46
CA TYR A 36 -8.14 -4.98 10.61
C TYR A 36 -7.05 -3.90 10.68
N TYR A 37 -7.00 -3.05 9.66
CA TYR A 37 -6.19 -1.84 9.65
C TYR A 37 -6.95 -0.69 10.32
N CYS A 38 -6.38 -0.18 11.41
CA CYS A 38 -6.91 0.96 12.15
C CYS A 38 -5.95 2.15 12.02
N PRO A 39 -6.24 3.14 11.15
CA PRO A 39 -5.36 4.29 11.01
C PRO A 39 -5.36 5.16 12.26
N ARG A 40 -4.17 5.66 12.63
CA ARG A 40 -3.99 6.65 13.69
C ARG A 40 -4.49 8.01 13.20
N THR A 41 -5.38 8.64 13.96
CA THR A 41 -5.77 10.04 13.79
C THR A 41 -5.07 10.86 14.86
N LEU A 42 -4.29 11.85 14.43
CA LEU A 42 -3.65 12.84 15.31
C LEU A 42 -4.72 13.87 15.68
N ASN A 43 -4.98 14.05 16.97
CA ASN A 43 -5.97 15.03 17.43
C ASN A 43 -5.32 16.24 18.10
N ASP A 44 -4.18 16.05 18.77
CA ASP A 44 -3.49 17.10 19.53
C ASP A 44 -1.97 16.97 19.33
N GLU A 45 -1.55 17.11 18.06
CA GLU A 45 -0.14 17.04 17.67
C GLU A 45 0.60 18.32 18.06
N ASP A 46 1.62 18.19 18.92
CA ASP A 46 2.63 19.22 19.12
C ASP A 46 3.55 19.27 17.90
N THR A 47 3.42 20.35 17.13
CA THR A 47 4.22 20.58 15.92
C THR A 47 5.72 20.80 16.16
N LEU A 48 6.16 21.00 17.40
CA LEU A 48 7.59 21.19 17.71
C LEU A 48 8.33 19.87 17.87
N MET A 49 7.73 18.90 18.57
CA MET A 49 8.35 17.59 18.89
C MET A 49 7.64 16.41 18.22
N GLY A 50 6.50 16.64 17.55
CA GLY A 50 5.70 15.62 16.88
C GLY A 50 4.99 14.66 17.84
N ASP A 51 4.89 15.03 19.11
CA ASP A 51 4.20 14.22 20.11
C ASP A 51 2.69 14.53 20.06
N ASP A 52 1.86 13.50 20.18
CA ASP A 52 0.40 13.67 20.14
C ASP A 52 -0.19 12.92 21.33
N ASN A 53 -0.64 13.72 22.30
CA ASN A 53 -1.02 13.24 23.62
C ASN A 53 -2.38 12.51 23.59
N THR A 54 -3.19 12.73 22.54
CA THR A 54 -4.53 12.16 22.40
C THR A 54 -4.74 11.54 21.02
N ALA A 55 -3.98 10.50 20.68
CA ALA A 55 -4.21 9.75 19.44
C ALA A 55 -5.54 8.97 19.48
N SER A 56 -6.29 8.94 18.37
CA SER A 56 -7.52 8.14 18.24
C SER A 56 -7.45 7.13 17.09
N TYR A 57 -8.20 6.03 17.23
CA TYR A 57 -8.29 4.93 16.27
C TYR A 57 -9.76 4.58 16.03
N ASN A 58 -10.49 5.48 15.34
CA ASN A 58 -11.94 5.42 15.23
C ASN A 58 -12.45 4.69 13.97
N SER A 59 -11.57 4.33 13.04
CA SER A 59 -11.93 3.56 11.86
C SER A 59 -11.18 2.23 11.84
N ALA A 60 -11.87 1.20 11.33
CA ALA A 60 -11.31 -0.13 11.11
C ALA A 60 -11.66 -0.56 9.68
N HIS A 61 -10.64 -0.92 8.91
CA HIS A 61 -10.77 -1.40 7.54
C HIS A 61 -10.23 -2.82 7.45
N THR A 62 -11.05 -3.75 6.97
CA THR A 62 -10.58 -5.11 6.64
C THR A 62 -9.69 -5.06 5.42
N ILE A 63 -8.45 -5.51 5.57
CA ILE A 63 -7.48 -5.64 4.48
C ILE A 63 -6.85 -7.02 4.52
N GLU A 64 -6.39 -7.51 3.37
CA GLU A 64 -5.59 -8.73 3.28
C GLU A 64 -4.11 -8.37 3.38
N MET A 65 -3.37 -9.04 4.27
CA MET A 65 -1.96 -8.76 4.51
C MET A 65 -1.13 -10.04 4.51
N TYR A 66 -0.01 -10.02 3.79
CA TYR A 66 1.00 -11.07 3.85
C TYR A 66 1.96 -10.82 5.02
N ILE A 67 1.98 -11.75 5.99
CA ILE A 67 2.89 -11.70 7.14
C ILE A 67 3.86 -12.86 7.05
N LYS A 68 5.16 -12.55 6.92
CA LYS A 68 6.22 -13.55 7.01
C LYS A 68 6.60 -13.76 8.48
N SER A 69 6.37 -14.96 8.99
CA SER A 69 6.85 -15.39 10.31
C SER A 69 8.35 -15.73 10.30
#